data_AF-A0A7V8XK76-F1
#
_entry.id   AF-A0A7V8XK76-F1
#
_cell.length_a   1.000
_cell.length_b   1.000
_cell.length_c   1.000
_cell.angle_alpha   90.00
_cell.angle_beta   90.00
_cell.angle_gamma   90.00
#
_symmetry.space_group_name_H-M   'P 1'
#
loop_
_entity.id
_entity.type
_entity.pdbx_description
1 polymer ?
#
loop_
_entity_poly.entity_id
_entity_poly.type
_entity_poly.pdbx_seq_one_letter_code
_entity_poly.pdbx_strand_id
1 'polypeptide(L)' 'ILDVTGVGSTLAAARELAYAACDRISFAGVRFRRDIALAAAARQGA' A
#
# COMPACT_ATOMS: atom_id res chain seq x y z
N ILE A 1 14.61 -5.25 6.03
CA ILE A 1 13.15 -5.45 5.96
C ILE A 1 12.51 -4.16 6.48
N LEU A 2 11.46 -3.68 5.83
CA LEU A 2 10.80 -2.41 6.15
C LEU A 2 9.29 -2.64 6.23
N ASP A 3 8.64 -1.92 7.13
CA ASP A 3 7.19 -1.78 7.16
C ASP A 3 6.81 -0.41 6.58
N VAL A 4 6.01 -0.42 5.51
CA VAL A 4 5.54 0.79 4.85
C VAL A 4 4.05 0.93 5.11
N THR A 5 3.68 2.01 5.81
CA THR A 5 2.29 2.28 6.21
C THR A 5 1.83 3.60 5.61
N GLY A 6 0.77 3.55 4.80
CA GLY A 6 0.05 4.73 4.35
C GLY A 6 -1.12 5.04 5.29
N VAL A 7 -1.36 6.32 5.56
CA VAL A 7 -2.46 6.80 6.41
C VAL A 7 -3.36 7.70 5.57
N GLY A 8 -4.64 7.36 5.48
CA GLY A 8 -5.64 8.09 4.71
C GLY A 8 -7.03 7.95 5.33
N SER A 9 -7.97 8.79 4.90
CA SER A 9 -9.35 8.80 5.41
C SER A 9 -10.19 7.59 4.98
N THR A 10 -9.71 6.82 4.00
CA THR A 10 -10.30 5.57 3.52
C THR A 10 -9.21 4.51 3.37
N LEU A 11 -9.59 3.24 3.36
CA LEU A 11 -8.65 2.14 3.12
C LEU A 11 -8.04 2.22 1.72
N ALA A 12 -8.82 2.67 0.72
CA ALA A 12 -8.32 2.92 -0.63
C ALA A 12 -7.22 4.01 -0.62
N ALA A 13 -7.47 5.16 0.02
CA ALA A 13 -6.48 6.23 0.12
C ALA A 13 -5.23 5.81 0.89
N ALA A 14 -5.40 5.11 2.02
CA ALA A 14 -4.29 4.58 2.81
C ALA A 14 -3.44 3.58 2.01
N ARG A 15 -4.09 2.69 1.25
CA ARG A 15 -3.42 1.73 0.37
C ARG A 15 -2.61 2.42 -0.73
N GLU A 16 -3.20 3.38 -1.45
CA GLU A 16 -2.50 4.12 -2.50
C GLU A 16 -1.26 4.84 -1.96
N LEU A 17 -1.38 5.51 -0.81
CA LEU A 17 -0.26 6.18 -0.16
C LEU A 17 0.86 5.20 0.26
N ALA A 18 0.51 4.01 0.73
CA ALA A 18 1.49 2.99 1.09
C ALA A 18 2.30 2.53 -0.13
N TYR A 19 1.63 2.22 -1.25
CA TYR A 19 2.33 1.79 -2.47
C TYR A 19 3.11 2.92 -3.15
N ALA A 20 2.60 4.15 -3.13
CA ALA A 20 3.34 5.33 -3.60
C ALA A 20 4.62 5.56 -2.78
N ALA A 21 4.61 5.27 -1.48
CA ALA A 21 5.80 5.32 -0.64
C ALA A 21 6.78 4.17 -0.98
N CYS A 22 6.28 2.95 -1.23
CA CYS A 22 7.12 1.83 -1.69
C CYS A 22 7.86 2.16 -2.98
N ASP A 23 7.23 2.85 -3.94
CA ASP A 23 7.85 3.22 -5.23
C ASP A 23 9.04 4.19 -5.08
N ARG A 24 9.17 4.87 -3.93
CA ARG A 24 10.28 5.76 -3.61
C ARG A 24 11.45 5.05 -2.91
N ILE A 25 11.29 3.78 -2.55
CA ILE A 25 12.28 3.00 -1.80
C ILE A 25 12.96 2.03 -2.76
N SER A 26 14.29 2.10 -2.85
CA SER A 26 15.08 1.21 -3.70
C SER A 26 16.32 0.70 -2.96
N PHE A 27 16.49 -0.62 -2.98
CA PHE A 27 17.69 -1.32 -2.53
C PHE A 27 17.72 -2.71 -3.18
N ALA A 28 18.92 -3.32 -3.23
CA ALA A 28 19.09 -4.63 -3.84
C ALA A 28 18.15 -5.68 -3.20
N GLY A 29 17.37 -6.36 -4.04
CA GLY A 29 16.46 -7.42 -3.59
C GLY A 29 15.13 -6.94 -3.00
N VAL A 30 14.78 -5.65 -3.10
CA VAL A 30 13.45 -5.16 -2.66
C VAL A 30 12.33 -5.89 -3.40
N ARG A 31 11.39 -6.46 -2.66
CA ARG A 31 10.19 -7.15 -3.16
C ARG A 31 9.06 -7.00 -2.16
N PHE A 32 7.83 -6.87 -2.66
CA PHE A 32 6.64 -6.79 -1.82
C PHE A 32 5.40 -7.25 -2.61
N ARG A 33 4.38 -7.68 -1.88
CA ARG A 33 3.07 -8.07 -2.43
C ARG A 33 2.30 -6.84 -2.91
N ARG A 34 1.54 -6.98 -4.00
CA ARG A 34 0.73 -5.88 -4.59
C ARG A 34 -0.75 -5.93 -4.24
N ASP A 35 -1.19 -6.93 -3.48
CA ASP A 35 -2.60 -7.23 -3.22
C ASP A 35 -3.04 -6.92 -1.76
N ILE A 36 -2.19 -6.28 -0.96
CA ILE A 36 -2.49 -5.96 0.44
C ILE A 36 -3.71 -5.03 0.54
N ALA A 37 -4.78 -5.50 1.17
CA ALA A 37 -6.06 -4.79 1.30
C ALA A 37 -6.80 -4.48 -0.01
N LEU A 38 -6.38 -5.02 -1.18
CA LEU A 38 -7.02 -4.73 -2.47
C LEU A 38 -8.53 -5.04 -2.47
N ALA A 39 -8.92 -6.25 -2.07
CA ALA A 39 -10.33 -6.65 -2.02
C ALA A 39 -11.12 -5.92 -0.93
N ALA A 40 -10.48 -5.57 0.19
CA ALA A 40 -11.14 -4.83 1.27
C ALA A 40 -11.40 -3.37 0.88
N ALA A 41 -10.43 -2.73 0.21
CA ALA A 41 -10.57 -1.37 -0.32
C ALA A 41 -11.70 -1.29 -1.35
N ALA A 42 -11.82 -2.29 -2.24
CA ALA A 42 -12.90 -2.36 -3.22
C ALA A 42 -14.30 -2.46 -2.57
N ARG A 43 -14.43 -3.11 -1.41
CA ARG A 43 -15.70 -3.24 -0.68
C ARG A 43 -16.06 -2.00 0.15
N GLN A 44 -15.09 -1.19 0.56
CA GLN A 44 -15.36 -0.01 1.39
C GLN A 44 -15.99 1.15 0.58
N GLY A 45 -15.88 1.10 -0.75
CA GLY A 45 -16.52 2.04 -1.66
C GLY A 45 -17.81 1.53 -2.33
N ALA A 46 -18.30 0.34 -1.95
CA ALA A 46 -19.57 -0.23 -2.39
C ALA A 46 -20.64 -0.06 -1.30
#